data_AF-A0A929DXK7-F1
#
_entry.id   AF-A0A929DXK7-F1
#
_cell.length_a   1.000
_cell.length_b   1.000
_cell.length_c   1.000
_cell.angle_alpha   90.00
_cell.angle_beta   90.00
_cell.angle_gamma   90.00
#
_symmetry.space_group_name_H-M   'P 1'
#
loop_
_entity.id
_entity.type
_entity.pdbx_description
1 polymer ?
#
loop_
_entity_poly.entity_id
_entity_poly.type
_entity_poly.pdbx_seq_one_letter_code
_entity_poly.pdbx_strand_id
1 'polypeptide(L)'
;MKKFIALIFFSSLILNIHGQKPEETEDWSRKPEVVTPGKGMLPPSDAIVLYGGAGDLDKWESEREGPAKWTAGEELTVAARAGGIKTKQSFGDMQLHIEWRSPAEVKGDGQGRGNSGIFLMGKYEV
;
A
#
# COMPACT_ATOMS: atom_id res chain seq x y z
N MET A 1 -10.00 -78.48 39.03
CA MET A 1 -10.06 -78.80 37.58
C MET A 1 -10.76 -77.66 36.87
N LYS A 2 -10.17 -77.20 35.74
CA LYS A 2 -10.72 -76.26 34.73
C LYS A 2 -10.98 -74.82 35.24
N LYS A 3 -10.03 -73.89 35.11
CA LYS A 3 -9.71 -73.10 33.90
C LYS A 3 -10.98 -72.51 33.25
N PHE A 4 -11.21 -71.21 33.40
CA PHE A 4 -10.97 -70.25 32.32
C PHE A 4 -11.15 -68.81 32.81
N ILE A 5 -10.06 -68.06 32.68
CA ILE A 5 -9.97 -66.61 32.78
C ILE A 5 -10.71 -66.04 31.57
N ALA A 6 -11.73 -65.22 31.78
CA ALA A 6 -12.27 -64.34 30.75
C ALA A 6 -11.98 -62.90 31.17
N LEU A 7 -10.69 -62.56 31.14
CA LEU A 7 -10.20 -61.19 31.19
C LEU A 7 -10.48 -60.58 29.81
N ILE A 8 -11.70 -60.12 29.58
CA ILE A 8 -12.00 -59.32 28.39
C ILE A 8 -11.52 -57.91 28.70
N PHE A 9 -10.41 -57.58 28.05
CA PHE A 9 -9.77 -56.28 28.02
C PHE A 9 -10.82 -55.17 27.87
N PHE A 10 -11.06 -54.43 28.94
CA PHE A 10 -11.52 -53.05 28.83
C PHE A 10 -10.32 -52.25 28.32
N SER A 11 -10.00 -52.44 27.04
CA SER A 11 -9.04 -51.61 26.32
C SER A 11 -9.63 -50.21 26.34
N SER A 12 -9.13 -49.40 27.26
CA SER A 12 -9.30 -47.97 27.30
C SER A 12 -9.16 -47.41 25.90
N LEU A 13 -10.28 -47.11 25.25
CA LEU A 13 -10.30 -46.18 24.14
C LEU A 13 -10.08 -44.80 24.77
N ILE A 14 -8.82 -44.52 25.10
CA ILE A 14 -8.36 -43.16 25.28
C ILE A 14 -8.55 -42.57 23.90
N LEU A 15 -9.64 -41.82 23.73
CA LEU A 15 -9.73 -40.81 22.68
C LEU A 15 -8.51 -39.92 22.90
N ASN A 16 -7.46 -40.24 22.16
CA ASN A 16 -6.32 -39.39 21.94
C ASN A 16 -6.87 -38.18 21.17
N ILE A 17 -7.55 -37.28 21.87
CA ILE A 17 -7.69 -35.88 21.46
C ILE A 17 -6.27 -35.30 21.63
N HIS A 18 -5.33 -35.78 20.81
CA HIS A 18 -4.20 -34.96 20.47
C HIS A 18 -4.83 -33.82 19.70
N GLY A 19 -5.04 -32.69 20.38
CA GLY A 19 -5.34 -31.45 19.68
C GLY A 19 -4.31 -31.31 18.57
N GLN A 20 -4.79 -30.97 17.37
CA GLN A 20 -3.93 -30.78 16.21
C GLN A 20 -2.74 -29.93 16.62
N LYS A 21 -1.53 -30.40 16.33
CA LYS A 21 -0.34 -29.63 16.71
C LYS A 21 -0.25 -28.42 15.77
N PRO A 22 0.10 -27.21 16.25
CA PRO A 22 0.16 -26.03 15.40
C PRO A 22 0.97 -26.23 14.12
N GLU A 23 2.05 -27.01 14.20
CA GLU A 23 2.96 -27.32 13.09
C GLU A 23 2.27 -28.07 11.93
N GLU A 24 1.17 -28.80 12.21
CA GLU A 24 0.39 -29.52 11.19
C GLU A 24 -0.45 -28.58 10.31
N THR A 25 -0.61 -27.32 10.71
CA THR A 25 -1.27 -26.23 9.95
C THR A 25 -0.30 -25.16 9.44
N GLU A 26 0.96 -25.21 9.83
CA GLU A 26 1.93 -24.20 9.41
C GLU A 26 2.30 -24.39 7.93
N ASP A 27 1.98 -23.40 7.10
CA ASP A 27 2.44 -23.32 5.71
C ASP A 27 3.54 -22.26 5.58
N TRP A 28 4.78 -22.73 5.47
CA TRP A 28 5.96 -21.89 5.23
C TRP A 28 6.40 -21.85 3.76
N SER A 29 5.63 -22.45 2.83
CA SER A 29 5.98 -22.51 1.41
C SER A 29 5.97 -21.14 0.72
N ARG A 30 5.21 -20.19 1.26
CA ARG A 30 5.11 -18.81 0.77
C ARG A 30 5.81 -17.86 1.73
N LYS A 31 7.02 -17.48 1.39
CA LYS A 31 7.76 -16.46 2.14
C LYS A 31 7.48 -15.08 1.54
N PRO A 32 6.93 -14.11 2.32
CA PRO A 32 6.78 -12.74 1.85
C PRO A 32 8.14 -12.14 1.47
N GLU A 33 8.13 -11.23 0.50
CA GLU A 33 9.31 -10.44 0.19
C GLU A 33 9.68 -9.56 1.38
N VAL A 34 10.98 -9.49 1.68
CA VAL A 34 11.49 -8.67 2.76
C VAL A 34 11.63 -7.24 2.26
N VAL A 35 10.80 -6.34 2.78
CA VAL A 35 10.85 -4.91 2.49
C VAL A 35 11.53 -4.19 3.63
N THR A 36 12.51 -3.35 3.32
CA THR A 36 13.11 -2.45 4.31
C THR A 36 12.22 -1.20 4.42
N PRO A 37 11.68 -0.89 5.60
CA PRO A 37 10.90 0.32 5.79
C PRO A 37 11.74 1.57 5.53
N GLY A 38 11.07 2.62 5.04
CA GLY A 38 11.68 3.92 4.90
C GLY A 38 12.06 4.53 6.25
N LYS A 39 13.10 5.36 6.26
CA LYS A 39 13.51 6.11 7.45
C LYS A 39 12.90 7.50 7.43
N GLY A 40 12.08 7.84 8.42
CA GLY A 40 11.39 9.15 8.47
C GLY A 40 10.40 9.27 7.32
N MET A 41 10.59 10.28 6.45
CA MET A 41 9.72 10.53 5.29
C MET A 41 10.20 9.82 4.01
N LEU A 42 11.25 9.00 4.11
CA LEU A 42 11.74 8.25 2.95
C LEU A 42 10.80 7.07 2.63
N PRO A 43 10.70 6.68 1.35
CA PRO A 43 9.90 5.53 0.94
C PRO A 43 10.54 4.20 1.35
N PRO A 44 9.76 3.10 1.45
CA PRO A 44 10.31 1.76 1.63
C PRO A 44 11.10 1.30 0.39
N SER A 45 11.90 0.24 0.55
CA SER A 45 12.84 -0.22 -0.49
C SER A 45 12.20 -0.70 -1.79
N ASP A 46 10.91 -1.06 -1.77
CA ASP A 46 10.13 -1.57 -2.90
C ASP A 46 9.25 -0.50 -3.57
N ALA A 47 9.19 0.71 -3.02
CA ALA A 47 8.31 1.75 -3.53
C ALA A 47 8.86 2.44 -4.79
N ILE A 48 7.93 2.77 -5.70
CA ILE A 48 8.20 3.64 -6.83
C ILE A 48 8.11 5.09 -6.36
N VAL A 49 9.24 5.79 -6.38
CA VAL A 49 9.27 7.21 -6.00
C VAL A 49 8.68 8.05 -7.13
N LEU A 50 7.49 8.60 -6.90
CA LEU A 50 6.80 9.46 -7.86
C LEU A 50 7.37 10.89 -7.92
N TYR A 51 7.84 11.41 -6.78
CA TYR A 51 8.50 12.71 -6.69
C TYR A 51 9.45 12.78 -5.49
N GLY A 52 10.75 12.88 -5.74
CA GLY A 52 11.80 13.15 -4.75
C GLY A 52 12.59 14.44 -5.03
N GLY A 53 12.27 15.15 -6.12
CA GLY A 53 12.90 16.41 -6.49
C GLY A 53 12.63 16.80 -7.95
N ALA A 54 13.16 17.94 -8.38
CA ALA A 54 12.79 18.56 -9.66
C ALA A 54 12.95 17.67 -10.90
N GLY A 55 13.94 16.77 -10.90
CA GLY A 55 14.18 15.83 -12.01
C GLY A 55 13.08 14.78 -12.19
N ASP A 56 12.20 14.59 -11.22
CA ASP A 56 11.12 13.62 -11.28
C ASP A 56 9.88 14.15 -12.01
N LEU A 57 9.84 15.43 -12.40
CA LEU A 57 8.73 15.97 -13.20
C LEU A 57 8.53 15.19 -14.52
N ASP A 58 9.60 14.58 -15.04
CA ASP A 58 9.54 13.75 -16.25
C ASP A 58 8.77 12.43 -16.06
N LYS A 59 8.47 12.02 -14.82
CA LYS A 59 7.57 10.89 -14.52
C LYS A 59 6.10 11.26 -14.72
N TRP A 60 5.81 12.54 -14.94
CA TRP A 60 4.48 13.10 -15.06
C TRP A 60 4.22 13.69 -16.45
N GLU A 61 2.96 13.77 -16.82
CA GLU A 61 2.49 14.43 -18.04
C GLU A 61 1.23 15.25 -17.76
N SER A 62 0.90 16.18 -18.64
CA SER A 62 -0.36 16.92 -18.54
C SER A 62 -1.54 15.97 -18.74
N GLU A 63 -2.61 16.15 -17.97
CA GLU A 63 -3.87 15.46 -18.24
C GLU A 63 -4.50 15.84 -19.59
N ARG A 64 -4.14 17.01 -20.12
CA ARG A 64 -4.57 17.47 -21.45
C ARG A 64 -3.70 16.83 -22.53
N GLU A 65 -2.50 17.38 -22.71
CA GLU A 65 -1.52 16.89 -23.69
C GLU A 65 -0.14 17.49 -23.38
N GLY A 66 0.91 16.71 -23.62
CA GLY A 66 2.30 17.14 -23.52
C GLY A 66 2.88 17.10 -22.09
N PRO A 67 4.04 17.75 -21.87
CA PRO A 67 4.76 17.65 -20.60
C PRO A 67 3.97 18.29 -19.45
N ALA A 68 4.19 17.78 -18.24
CA ALA A 68 3.70 18.40 -17.01
C ALA A 68 4.30 19.82 -16.86
N LYS A 69 3.46 20.78 -16.47
CA LYS A 69 3.84 22.21 -16.41
C LYS A 69 3.78 22.79 -15.00
N TRP A 70 3.68 21.93 -13.99
CA TRP A 70 3.79 22.34 -12.59
C TRP A 70 5.24 22.78 -12.29
N THR A 71 5.40 23.61 -11.27
CA THR A 71 6.73 24.10 -10.87
C THR A 71 7.40 23.05 -9.99
N ALA A 72 8.53 22.52 -10.45
CA ALA A 72 9.26 21.46 -9.76
C ALA A 72 10.50 22.02 -9.03
N GLY A 73 10.53 21.89 -7.71
CA GLY A 73 11.67 22.21 -6.84
C GLY A 73 11.90 21.08 -5.83
N GLU A 74 12.16 21.42 -4.56
CA GLU A 74 12.11 20.43 -3.47
C GLU A 74 10.70 19.82 -3.33
N GLU A 75 9.67 20.58 -3.71
CA GLU A 75 8.29 20.16 -3.81
C GLU A 75 7.73 20.37 -5.22
N LEU A 76 6.62 19.71 -5.53
CA LEU A 76 5.91 19.87 -6.79
C LEU A 76 4.71 20.81 -6.60
N THR A 77 4.81 22.04 -7.10
CA THR A 77 3.80 23.10 -6.89
C THR A 77 2.88 23.27 -8.09
N VAL A 78 1.57 23.31 -7.82
CA VAL A 78 0.55 23.58 -8.84
C VAL A 78 0.81 24.91 -9.54
N ALA A 79 0.99 24.86 -10.87
CA ALA A 79 1.09 26.07 -11.69
C ALA A 79 -0.30 26.55 -12.10
N ALA A 80 -0.63 27.79 -11.79
CA ALA A 80 -1.93 28.38 -12.14
C ALA A 80 -2.22 28.24 -13.65
N ARG A 81 -3.44 27.80 -13.98
CA ARG A 81 -3.93 27.58 -15.37
C ARG A 81 -3.22 26.47 -16.16
N ALA A 82 -2.24 25.78 -15.59
CA ALA A 82 -1.56 24.66 -16.24
C ALA A 82 -2.46 23.42 -16.42
N GLY A 83 -3.49 23.29 -15.58
CA GLY A 83 -4.32 22.07 -15.48
C GLY A 83 -3.70 21.02 -14.56
N GLY A 84 -4.37 19.87 -14.45
CA GLY A 84 -3.87 18.73 -13.72
C GLY A 84 -2.72 18.02 -14.44
N ILE A 85 -2.01 17.19 -13.68
CA ILE A 85 -0.96 16.30 -14.16
C ILE A 85 -1.27 14.89 -13.70
N LYS A 86 -0.78 13.90 -14.44
CA LYS A 86 -0.91 12.47 -14.10
C LYS A 86 0.43 11.78 -14.27
N THR A 87 0.62 10.67 -13.58
CA THR A 87 1.79 9.82 -13.78
C THR A 87 1.76 9.24 -15.19
N LYS A 88 2.92 9.14 -15.84
CA LYS A 88 3.05 8.43 -17.12
C LYS A 88 2.84 6.92 -16.96
N GLN A 89 3.24 6.38 -15.82
CA GLN A 89 2.97 5.00 -15.44
C GLN A 89 1.54 4.86 -14.93
N SER A 90 0.85 3.81 -15.38
CA SER A 90 -0.45 3.40 -14.87
C SER A 90 -0.31 2.42 -13.71
N PHE A 91 -1.24 2.48 -12.77
CA PHE A 91 -1.26 1.64 -11.57
C PHE A 91 -2.62 0.96 -11.38
N GLY A 92 -2.60 -0.25 -10.81
CA GLY A 92 -3.76 -0.98 -10.34
C GLY A 92 -3.83 -0.94 -8.82
N ASP A 93 -3.82 -2.11 -8.18
CA ASP A 93 -3.71 -2.21 -6.73
C ASP A 93 -2.38 -1.61 -6.26
N MET A 94 -2.45 -0.69 -5.30
CA MET A 94 -1.29 0.08 -4.86
C MET A 94 -1.48 0.59 -3.43
N GLN A 95 -0.36 0.80 -2.75
CA GLN A 95 -0.28 1.67 -1.58
C GLN A 95 0.32 3.00 -2.03
N LEU A 96 -0.36 4.11 -1.71
CA LEU A 96 0.08 5.45 -2.06
C LEU A 96 0.38 6.27 -0.81
N HIS A 97 1.54 6.91 -0.78
CA HIS A 97 1.89 7.95 0.20
C HIS A 97 2.02 9.28 -0.53
N ILE A 98 1.41 10.33 0.03
CA ILE A 98 1.52 11.70 -0.46
C ILE A 98 1.43 12.67 0.70
N GLU A 99 2.22 13.74 0.61
CA GLU A 99 2.11 14.90 1.47
C GLU A 99 1.75 16.10 0.62
N TRP A 100 0.94 16.98 1.20
CA TRP A 100 0.50 18.20 0.56
C TRP A 100 0.39 19.32 1.58
N ARG A 101 0.47 20.55 1.11
CA ARG A 101 0.23 21.74 1.91
C ARG A 101 -0.57 22.76 1.11
N SER A 102 -1.48 23.44 1.77
CA SER A 102 -2.16 24.59 1.17
C SER A 102 -1.21 25.80 1.11
N PRO A 103 -1.48 26.80 0.24
CA PRO A 103 -0.78 28.07 0.28
C PRO A 103 -0.83 28.71 1.68
N ALA A 104 0.25 29.38 2.08
CA ALA A 104 0.33 30.05 3.38
C ALA A 104 -0.68 31.21 3.51
N GLU A 105 -0.90 31.94 2.42
CA GLU A 105 -1.93 32.97 2.35
C GLU A 105 -3.27 32.34 2.01
N VAL A 106 -4.22 32.46 2.93
CA VAL A 106 -5.59 32.01 2.75
C VAL A 106 -6.33 32.98 1.83
N LYS A 107 -6.76 32.49 0.66
CA LYS A 107 -7.64 33.19 -0.27
C LYS A 107 -8.83 32.31 -0.64
N GLY A 108 -9.99 32.93 -0.81
CA GLY A 108 -11.24 32.27 -1.19
C GLY A 108 -11.92 31.53 -0.03
N ASP A 109 -13.09 30.96 -0.34
CA ASP A 109 -13.96 30.25 0.60
C ASP A 109 -14.40 28.89 0.02
N GLY A 110 -14.74 27.94 0.88
CA GLY A 110 -15.22 26.61 0.48
C GLY A 110 -14.28 25.91 -0.52
N GLN A 111 -14.84 25.44 -1.63
CA GLN A 111 -14.11 24.77 -2.73
C GLN A 111 -13.11 25.68 -3.47
N GLY A 112 -13.11 26.99 -3.20
CA GLY A 112 -12.16 27.95 -3.80
C GLY A 112 -10.88 28.14 -2.97
N ARG A 113 -10.74 27.45 -1.84
CA ARG A 113 -9.65 27.68 -0.87
C ARG A 113 -8.65 26.52 -0.86
N GLY A 114 -7.69 26.58 -1.77
CA GLY A 114 -6.59 25.59 -1.85
C GLY A 114 -7.03 24.20 -2.31
N ASN A 115 -8.07 24.14 -3.16
CA ASN A 115 -8.65 22.90 -3.65
C ASN A 115 -7.74 22.19 -4.65
N SER A 116 -7.57 20.90 -4.44
CA SER A 116 -6.90 19.93 -5.30
C SER A 116 -7.47 18.54 -4.97
N GLY A 117 -7.03 17.52 -5.70
CA GLY A 117 -7.48 16.15 -5.47
C GLY A 117 -6.56 15.14 -6.13
N ILE A 118 -6.59 13.91 -5.62
CA ILE A 118 -5.84 12.78 -6.16
C ILE A 118 -6.83 11.84 -6.83
N PHE A 119 -6.72 11.69 -8.16
CA PHE A 119 -7.62 10.83 -8.93
C PHE A 119 -7.02 9.43 -9.07
N LEU A 120 -7.49 8.48 -8.25
CA LEU A 120 -7.10 7.07 -8.35
C LEU A 120 -7.58 6.49 -9.69
N MET A 121 -6.62 5.95 -10.45
CA MET A 121 -6.81 5.48 -11.84
C MET A 121 -7.46 6.51 -12.77
N GLY A 122 -7.33 7.82 -12.47
CA GLY A 122 -7.97 8.90 -13.22
C GLY A 122 -9.50 8.93 -13.09
N LYS A 123 -10.07 8.31 -12.04
CA LYS A 123 -11.54 8.11 -11.92
C LYS A 123 -12.12 8.55 -10.58
N TYR A 124 -11.44 8.27 -9.48
CA TYR A 124 -11.99 8.43 -8.14
C TYR A 124 -11.14 9.42 -7.35
N GLU A 125 -11.72 10.57 -7.01
CA GLU A 125 -11.05 11.63 -6.26
C GLU A 125 -11.07 11.34 -4.75
N VAL A 126 -9.96 11.62 -4.09
CA VAL A 126 -9.77 11.62 -2.63
C VAL A 126 -9.37 13.01 -2.18
#